data_AF-A0A8F9RZJ1-F1
#
_entry.id   AF-A0A8F9RZJ1-F1
#
_cell.length_a   1.000
_cell.length_b   1.000
_cell.length_c   1.000
_cell.angle_alpha   90.00
_cell.angle_beta   90.00
_cell.angle_gamma   90.00
#
_symmetry.space_group_name_H-M   'P 1'
#
loop_
_entity.id
_entity.type
_entity.pdbx_description
1 polymer ?
#
loop_
_entity_poly.entity_id
_entity_poly.type
_entity_poly.pdbx_seq_one_letter_code
_entity_poly.pdbx_strand_id
1 'polypeptide(L)'
;MKSILVIALIATFAAESVLAGLTPEQAMEHVTFCKKELNLNDADFKQLVQAKTFADVNEKSKCFFNCFQESEGTLIDGVLQEEKVMDLFIGTVGEKKAREIYDICKKEKGAEKCETAFKLQICYRENGIF
;
A
#
# COMPACT_ATOMS: atom_id res chain seq x y z
N MET A 1 11.54 -22.77 -8.60
CA MET A 1 12.24 -21.47 -8.81
C MET A 1 11.27 -20.30 -8.97
N LYS A 2 10.32 -20.31 -9.93
CA LYS A 2 9.31 -19.23 -10.06
C LYS A 2 8.52 -18.95 -8.77
N SER A 3 8.00 -20.00 -8.11
CA SER A 3 7.23 -19.84 -6.87
C SER A 3 8.05 -19.27 -5.70
N ILE A 4 9.35 -19.59 -5.62
CA ILE A 4 10.24 -19.07 -4.56
C ILE A 4 10.47 -17.56 -4.76
N LEU A 5 10.68 -17.13 -6.02
CA LEU A 5 10.86 -15.71 -6.34
C LEU A 5 9.60 -14.89 -6.01
N VAL A 6 8.42 -15.44 -6.28
CA VAL A 6 7.15 -14.80 -5.94
C VAL A 6 6.98 -14.62 -4.44
N ILE A 7 7.26 -15.67 -3.65
CA ILE A 7 7.16 -15.61 -2.19
C ILE A 7 8.13 -14.56 -1.64
N ALA A 8 9.35 -14.45 -2.19
CA ALA A 8 10.32 -13.44 -1.78
C ALA A 8 9.84 -12.00 -2.07
N LEU A 9 9.18 -11.78 -3.22
CA LEU A 9 8.60 -10.46 -3.55
C LEU A 9 7.44 -10.10 -2.63
N ILE A 10 6.56 -11.06 -2.32
CA ILE A 10 5.46 -10.86 -1.37
C ILE A 10 6.03 -10.49 0.00
N ALA A 11 7.03 -11.24 0.47
CA ALA A 11 7.68 -10.97 1.75
C ALA A 11 8.37 -9.59 1.79
N THR A 12 8.93 -9.13 0.66
CA THR A 12 9.56 -7.80 0.58
C THR A 12 8.52 -6.70 0.76
N PHE A 13 7.41 -6.75 0.02
CA PHE A 13 6.34 -5.76 0.18
C PHE A 13 5.72 -5.82 1.59
N ALA A 14 5.44 -7.03 2.08
CA ALA A 14 4.87 -7.22 3.41
C ALA A 14 5.79 -6.65 4.51
N ALA A 15 7.11 -6.80 4.38
CA ALA A 15 8.06 -6.23 5.34
C ALA A 15 8.00 -4.70 5.39
N GLU A 16 7.79 -4.02 4.26
CA GLU A 16 7.59 -2.57 4.24
C GLU A 16 6.28 -2.18 4.94
N SER A 17 5.19 -2.93 4.72
CA SER A 17 3.92 -2.66 5.39
C SER A 17 3.94 -2.89 6.91
N VAL A 18 4.85 -3.73 7.40
CA VAL A 18 5.10 -3.88 8.85
C VAL A 18 5.66 -2.59 9.45
N LEU A 19 6.49 -1.86 8.70
CA LEU A 19 6.99 -0.55 9.15
C LEU A 19 5.82 0.44 9.32
N ALA A 20 4.81 0.36 8.45
CA ALA A 20 3.61 1.18 8.56
C ALA A 20 2.68 0.82 9.73
N GLY A 21 2.91 -0.29 10.43
CA GLY A 21 2.16 -0.67 11.64
C GLY A 21 1.38 -1.98 11.55
N LEU A 22 1.43 -2.69 10.41
CA LEU A 22 0.83 -4.02 10.30
C LEU A 22 1.65 -5.07 11.06
N THR A 23 0.98 -6.14 11.51
CA THR A 23 1.70 -7.35 11.90
C THR A 23 2.22 -8.09 10.64
N PRO A 24 3.29 -8.90 10.77
CA PRO A 24 3.78 -9.69 9.65
C PRO A 24 2.73 -10.60 9.01
N GLU A 25 1.81 -11.15 9.82
CA GLU A 25 0.73 -12.02 9.34
C GLU A 25 -0.28 -11.24 8.50
N GLN A 26 -0.78 -10.11 9.00
CA GLN A 26 -1.69 -9.23 8.26
C GLN A 26 -1.05 -8.75 6.95
N ALA A 27 0.20 -8.28 7.00
CA ALA A 27 0.90 -7.79 5.82
C ALA A 27 1.01 -8.89 4.74
N MET A 28 1.38 -10.11 5.13
CA MET A 28 1.45 -11.25 4.21
C MET A 28 0.07 -11.63 3.64
N GLU A 29 -0.97 -11.61 4.49
CA GLU A 29 -2.35 -11.92 4.10
C GLU A 29 -2.86 -10.93 3.06
N HIS A 30 -2.80 -9.63 3.35
CA HIS A 30 -3.29 -8.57 2.46
C HIS A 30 -2.57 -8.57 1.11
N VAL A 31 -1.23 -8.70 1.09
CA VAL A 31 -0.44 -8.77 -0.15
C VAL A 31 -0.82 -10.00 -0.98
N THR A 32 -0.94 -11.16 -0.33
CA THR A 32 -1.28 -12.42 -1.01
C THR A 32 -2.69 -12.37 -1.58
N PHE A 33 -3.64 -11.87 -0.79
CA PHE A 33 -5.03 -11.66 -1.19
C PHE A 33 -5.11 -10.77 -2.43
N CYS A 34 -4.51 -9.58 -2.39
CA CYS A 34 -4.63 -8.62 -3.49
C CYS A 34 -3.93 -9.05 -4.77
N LYS A 35 -2.79 -9.74 -4.65
CA LYS A 35 -2.14 -10.32 -5.83
C LYS A 35 -3.05 -11.35 -6.51
N LYS A 36 -3.74 -12.18 -5.71
CA LYS A 36 -4.67 -13.21 -6.20
C LYS A 36 -5.94 -12.59 -6.80
N GLU A 37 -6.58 -11.66 -6.09
CA GLU A 37 -7.83 -11.03 -6.49
C GLU A 37 -7.69 -10.32 -7.85
N LEU A 38 -6.59 -9.60 -8.04
CA LEU A 38 -6.32 -8.87 -9.29
C LEU A 38 -5.72 -9.75 -10.41
N ASN A 39 -5.50 -11.04 -10.14
CA ASN A 39 -4.78 -11.95 -11.02
C ASN A 39 -3.46 -11.32 -11.53
N LEU A 40 -2.72 -10.68 -10.61
CA LEU A 40 -1.50 -9.96 -10.94
C LEU A 40 -0.38 -10.96 -11.20
N ASN A 41 0.16 -10.92 -12.42
CA ASN A 41 1.23 -11.84 -12.80
C ASN A 41 2.55 -11.47 -12.07
N ASP A 42 3.48 -12.42 -12.05
CA ASP A 42 4.73 -12.26 -11.30
C ASP A 42 5.62 -11.14 -11.83
N ALA A 43 5.54 -10.81 -13.12
CA ALA A 43 6.35 -9.76 -13.73
C ALA A 43 5.82 -8.37 -13.33
N ASP A 44 4.51 -8.16 -13.41
CA ASP A 44 3.86 -6.92 -12.99
C ASP A 44 4.04 -6.70 -11.48
N PHE A 45 3.88 -7.76 -10.67
CA PHE A 45 4.09 -7.68 -9.23
C PHE A 45 5.56 -7.39 -8.88
N LYS A 46 6.52 -8.00 -9.59
CA LYS A 46 7.94 -7.66 -9.43
C LYS A 46 8.20 -6.20 -9.76
N GLN A 47 7.61 -5.68 -10.84
CA GLN A 47 7.75 -4.28 -11.23
C GLN A 47 7.21 -3.35 -10.13
N LEU A 48 6.06 -3.68 -9.54
CA LEU A 48 5.48 -2.93 -8.42
C LEU A 48 6.41 -2.91 -7.20
N VAL A 49 6.89 -4.08 -6.76
CA VAL A 49 7.75 -4.18 -5.56
C VAL A 49 9.10 -3.49 -5.77
N GLN A 50 9.64 -3.50 -6.98
CA GLN A 50 10.95 -2.95 -7.30
C GLN A 50 10.90 -1.56 -7.93
N ALA A 51 9.71 -0.95 -8.01
CA ALA A 51 9.53 0.36 -8.61
C ALA A 51 10.32 1.40 -7.81
N LYS A 52 11.42 1.88 -8.39
CA LYS A 52 12.19 3.01 -7.84
C LYS A 52 11.50 4.34 -8.12
N THR A 53 10.74 4.40 -9.21
CA THR A 53 9.90 5.54 -9.56
C THR A 53 8.53 5.04 -9.99
N PHE A 54 7.52 5.84 -9.69
CA PHE A 54 6.13 5.52 -9.98
C PHE A 54 5.71 5.81 -11.43
N ALA A 55 6.64 6.29 -12.25
CA ALA A 55 6.43 6.60 -13.67
C ALA A 55 6.11 5.34 -14.51
N ASP A 56 6.62 4.18 -14.10
CA ASP A 56 6.52 2.93 -14.87
C ASP A 56 5.42 1.98 -14.38
N VAL A 57 4.64 2.37 -13.36
CA VAL A 57 3.64 1.49 -12.74
C VAL A 57 2.37 1.46 -13.59
N ASN A 58 2.09 0.28 -14.15
CA ASN A 58 0.89 0.04 -14.96
C ASN A 58 -0.41 0.12 -14.12
N GLU A 59 -1.56 0.22 -14.79
CA GLU A 59 -2.87 0.39 -14.14
C GLU A 59 -3.20 -0.73 -13.14
N LYS A 60 -2.91 -1.99 -13.48
CA LYS A 60 -3.13 -3.13 -12.56
C LYS A 60 -2.30 -3.01 -11.28
N SER A 61 -1.06 -2.56 -11.41
CA SER A 61 -0.18 -2.32 -10.28
C SER A 61 -0.64 -1.12 -9.44
N LYS A 62 -1.28 -0.10 -10.01
CA LYS A 62 -1.96 0.95 -9.23
C LYS A 62 -3.14 0.37 -8.44
N CYS A 63 -3.95 -0.47 -9.07
CA CYS A 63 -5.09 -1.11 -8.41
C CYS A 63 -4.70 -2.08 -7.30
N PHE A 64 -3.47 -2.61 -7.30
CA PHE A 64 -2.94 -3.36 -6.17
C PHE A 64 -2.96 -2.53 -4.88
N PHE A 65 -2.57 -1.25 -4.93
CA PHE A 65 -2.60 -0.38 -3.75
C PHE A 65 -4.03 -0.09 -3.28
N ASN A 66 -4.98 0.06 -4.20
CA ASN A 66 -6.39 0.20 -3.83
C ASN A 66 -6.91 -1.05 -3.12
N CYS A 67 -6.68 -2.23 -3.70
CA CYS A 67 -7.06 -3.48 -3.04
C CYS A 67 -6.41 -3.60 -1.66
N PHE A 68 -5.12 -3.29 -1.56
CA PHE A 68 -4.38 -3.42 -0.32
C PHE A 68 -4.95 -2.50 0.77
N GLN A 69 -5.13 -1.21 0.46
CA GLN A 69 -5.72 -0.23 1.39
C GLN A 69 -7.20 -0.50 1.71
N GLU A 70 -7.98 -1.04 0.76
CA GLU A 70 -9.34 -1.53 1.02
C GLU A 70 -9.33 -2.74 1.97
N SER A 71 -8.37 -3.65 1.82
CA SER A 71 -8.27 -4.83 2.68
C SER A 71 -7.82 -4.49 4.12
N GLU A 72 -7.08 -3.40 4.30
CA GLU A 72 -6.75 -2.82 5.62
C GLU A 72 -7.91 -1.98 6.20
N GLY A 73 -8.86 -1.58 5.35
CA GLY A 73 -9.93 -0.64 5.67
C GLY A 73 -9.48 0.82 5.75
N THR A 74 -8.27 1.16 5.31
CA THR A 74 -7.74 2.55 5.32
C THR A 74 -8.31 3.41 4.18
N LEU A 75 -8.78 2.77 3.12
CA LEU A 75 -9.46 3.40 1.98
C LEU A 75 -10.68 2.56 1.59
N ILE A 76 -11.86 3.16 1.40
CA ILE A 76 -13.06 2.46 0.93
C ILE A 76 -13.66 3.26 -0.22
N ASP A 77 -13.76 2.66 -1.41
CA ASP A 77 -14.28 3.31 -2.62
C ASP A 77 -13.62 4.67 -2.91
N GLY A 78 -12.30 4.75 -2.68
CA GLY A 78 -11.52 5.99 -2.87
C GLY A 78 -11.67 7.04 -1.77
N VAL A 79 -12.33 6.70 -0.64
CA VAL A 79 -12.49 7.57 0.53
C VAL A 79 -11.65 7.06 1.70
N LEU A 80 -10.74 7.91 2.19
CA LEU A 80 -9.89 7.59 3.33
C LEU A 80 -10.71 7.45 4.62
N GLN A 81 -10.36 6.45 5.41
CA GLN A 81 -10.95 6.18 6.72
C GLN A 81 -9.98 6.66 7.80
N GLU A 82 -10.16 7.89 8.30
CA GLU A 82 -9.22 8.54 9.23
C GLU A 82 -8.86 7.66 10.43
N GLU A 83 -9.86 7.09 11.09
CA GLU A 83 -9.67 6.24 12.27
C GLU A 83 -8.74 5.05 11.97
N LYS A 84 -8.94 4.36 10.84
CA LYS A 84 -8.11 3.22 10.44
C LYS A 84 -6.70 3.62 10.06
N VAL A 85 -6.52 4.78 9.43
CA VAL A 85 -5.20 5.32 9.14
C VAL A 85 -4.45 5.68 10.43
N MET A 86 -5.15 6.25 11.42
CA MET A 86 -4.56 6.57 12.72
C MET A 86 -4.19 5.31 13.50
N ASP A 87 -5.08 4.32 13.58
CA ASP A 87 -4.82 3.02 14.22
C ASP A 87 -3.52 2.38 13.69
N LEU A 88 -3.28 2.52 12.39
CA LEU A 88 -2.11 1.97 11.72
C LEU A 88 -0.84 2.79 12.03
N PHE A 89 -0.86 4.11 11.82
CA PHE A 89 0.36 4.92 11.81
C PHE A 89 0.82 5.41 13.18
N ILE A 90 -0.09 5.56 14.17
CA ILE A 90 0.27 6.13 15.49
C ILE A 90 1.32 5.28 16.19
N GLY A 91 1.25 3.95 16.09
CA GLY A 91 2.23 3.04 16.67
C GLY A 91 3.64 3.19 16.07
N THR A 92 3.73 3.63 14.81
CA THR A 92 4.98 3.78 14.08
C THR A 92 5.61 5.16 14.28
N VAL A 93 4.86 6.23 14.03
CA VAL A 93 5.41 7.60 13.95
C VAL A 93 4.95 8.50 15.10
N GLY A 94 4.06 8.02 15.97
CA GLY A 94 3.42 8.79 17.03
C GLY A 94 2.28 9.67 16.54
N GLU A 95 1.36 10.01 17.45
CA GLU A 95 0.09 10.68 17.10
C GLU A 95 0.27 12.00 16.35
N LYS A 96 1.14 12.88 16.85
CA LYS A 96 1.35 14.19 16.23
C LYS A 96 1.78 14.04 14.76
N LYS A 97 2.77 13.19 14.49
CA LYS A 97 3.28 13.00 13.13
C LYS A 97 2.29 12.28 12.24
N ALA A 98 1.57 11.28 12.76
CA ALA A 98 0.51 10.59 12.04
C ALA A 98 -0.57 11.57 11.55
N ARG A 99 -1.04 12.47 12.42
CA ARG A 99 -2.02 13.51 12.05
C ARG A 99 -1.48 14.49 11.01
N GLU A 100 -0.24 14.95 11.16
CA GLU A 100 0.40 15.82 10.17
C GLU A 100 0.45 15.16 8.79
N ILE A 101 0.85 13.89 8.72
CA ILE A 101 0.92 13.13 7.46
C ILE A 101 -0.48 12.93 6.88
N TYR A 102 -1.47 12.58 7.70
CA TYR A 102 -2.85 12.43 7.26
C TYR A 102 -3.39 13.73 6.65
N ASP A 103 -3.17 14.87 7.30
CA ASP A 103 -3.63 16.17 6.81
C ASP A 103 -2.98 16.60 5.50
N ILE A 104 -1.73 16.16 5.26
CA ILE A 104 -1.03 16.34 3.99
C ILE A 104 -1.63 15.43 2.93
N CYS A 105 -1.62 14.11 3.18
CA CYS A 105 -1.93 13.10 2.17
C CYS A 105 -3.42 12.97 1.86
N LYS A 106 -4.34 13.35 2.76
CA LYS A 106 -5.79 13.26 2.50
C LYS A 106 -6.28 14.12 1.34
N LYS A 107 -5.43 15.04 0.85
CA LYS A 107 -5.70 15.90 -0.31
C LYS A 107 -5.43 15.19 -1.63
N GLU A 108 -4.71 14.08 -1.61
CA GLU A 108 -4.40 13.31 -2.81
C GLU A 108 -5.68 12.72 -3.42
N LYS A 109 -5.90 13.01 -4.71
CA LYS A 109 -6.99 12.46 -5.51
C LYS A 109 -6.53 12.13 -6.92
N GLY A 110 -6.93 10.96 -7.39
CA GLY A 110 -6.78 10.51 -8.77
C GLY A 110 -8.05 10.75 -9.59
N ALA A 111 -8.00 10.43 -10.88
CA ALA A 111 -9.19 10.38 -11.73
C ALA A 111 -10.13 9.23 -11.34
N GLU A 112 -9.58 8.16 -10.76
CA GLU A 112 -10.31 7.00 -10.25
C GLU A 112 -9.67 6.45 -8.95
N LYS A 113 -10.26 5.40 -8.37
CA LYS A 113 -9.90 4.89 -7.04
C LYS A 113 -8.49 4.29 -6.95
N CYS A 114 -8.05 3.54 -7.96
CA CYS A 114 -6.70 3.00 -8.05
C CYS A 114 -5.65 4.09 -8.14
N GLU A 115 -5.87 5.13 -8.93
CA GLU A 115 -4.98 6.30 -9.01
C GLU A 115 -4.97 7.07 -7.68
N THR A 116 -6.11 7.20 -7.00
CA THR A 116 -6.19 7.82 -5.67
C THR A 116 -5.36 7.03 -4.64
N ALA A 117 -5.60 5.71 -4.53
CA ALA A 117 -4.84 4.83 -3.63
C ALA A 117 -3.34 4.86 -3.92
N PHE A 118 -2.98 4.91 -5.21
CA PHE A 118 -1.59 5.01 -5.63
C PHE A 118 -0.95 6.32 -5.18
N LYS A 119 -1.58 7.48 -5.42
CA LYS A 119 -1.06 8.78 -4.97
C LYS A 119 -0.92 8.85 -3.45
N LEU A 120 -1.88 8.29 -2.73
CA LEU A 120 -1.80 8.17 -1.27
C LEU A 120 -0.58 7.37 -0.82
N GLN A 121 -0.33 6.21 -1.43
CA GLN A 121 0.85 5.40 -1.12
C GLN A 121 2.16 6.17 -1.34
N ILE A 122 2.25 6.93 -2.43
CA ILE A 122 3.41 7.77 -2.73
C ILE A 122 3.58 8.81 -1.62
N CYS A 123 2.52 9.54 -1.29
CA CYS A 123 2.55 10.55 -0.24
C CYS A 123 3.00 9.97 1.11
N TYR A 124 2.53 8.78 1.48
CA TYR A 124 2.94 8.11 2.71
C TYR A 124 4.43 7.74 2.72
N ARG A 125 4.99 7.26 1.60
CA ARG A 125 6.43 6.99 1.47
C ARG A 125 7.27 8.26 1.56
N GLU A 126 6.87 9.32 0.86
CA GLU A 126 7.57 10.61 0.88
C GLU A 126 7.57 11.27 2.27
N ASN A 127 6.60 10.91 3.12
CA ASN A 127 6.49 11.42 4.48
C ASN A 127 6.93 10.42 5.58
N GLY A 128 7.52 9.29 5.19
CA GLY A 128 8.23 8.38 6.11
C GLY A 128 7.35 7.39 6.88
N ILE A 129 6.21 6.96 6.31
CA ILE A 129 5.40 5.86 6.87
C ILE A 129 5.98 4.49 6.53
N PHE A 130 6.49 4.33 5.30
CA PHE A 130 7.01 3.09 4.73
C PHE A 130 8.49 3.20 4.40
#